data_AF-A0A9Q3W0I0-F1
#
_entry.id   AF-A0A9Q3W0I0-F1
#
_cell.length_a   1.000
_cell.length_b   1.000
_cell.length_c   1.000
_cell.angle_alpha   90.00
_cell.angle_beta   90.00
_cell.angle_gamma   90.00
#
_symmetry.space_group_name_H-M   'P 1'
#
loop_
_entity.id
_entity.type
_entity.pdbx_description
1 polymer ?
#
loop_
_entity_poly.entity_id
_entity_poly.type
_entity_poly.pdbx_seq_one_letter_code
_entity_poly.pdbx_strand_id
1 'polypeptide(L)'
;MKQKLRTAVAAGVMTVGSLAGTLALSGTAQAATYQRNVQLQDLQDQGVDCLDSNYNGSLYILPCNGSSFQRWNVTSYAPDVNNYYSRVQIQNVQTGRCLRVQFFAGNGYEAKTDSCDASNYRDQWNMTWVGNTQGNPSNSFQFLNWQPSGPLSGRSEFDFCLDRGQAGHANNMVFDIGQFQKTCDNHSNKWQIWSMVH
;
A
#
# COMPACT_ATOMS: atom_id res chain seq x y z
N MET A 1 -43.05 -15.05 -41.51
CA MET A 1 -42.24 -13.88 -41.88
C MET A 1 -42.36 -12.82 -40.80
N LYS A 2 -41.26 -12.51 -40.10
CA LYS A 2 -41.16 -11.42 -39.11
C LYS A 2 -40.35 -10.30 -39.76
N GLN A 3 -40.89 -9.08 -39.88
CA GLN A 3 -40.09 -7.88 -40.06
C GLN A 3 -40.63 -6.77 -39.16
N LYS A 4 -39.72 -6.27 -38.32
CA LYS A 4 -39.92 -5.32 -37.24
C LYS A 4 -39.96 -3.89 -37.80
N LEU A 5 -40.86 -3.10 -37.21
CA LEU A 5 -41.06 -1.67 -37.49
C LEU A 5 -39.77 -0.87 -37.24
N ARG A 6 -39.46 0.06 -38.15
CA ARG A 6 -38.40 1.07 -38.04
C ARG A 6 -38.97 2.40 -37.53
N THR A 7 -38.05 3.23 -37.00
CA THR A 7 -38.11 4.72 -36.87
C THR A 7 -39.05 5.28 -35.80
N ALA A 8 -38.76 6.37 -35.06
CA ALA A 8 -37.64 7.31 -35.01
C ALA A 8 -37.66 8.00 -33.62
N VAL A 9 -36.49 8.37 -33.09
CA VAL A 9 -36.37 9.29 -31.93
C VAL A 9 -36.46 10.72 -32.47
N ALA A 10 -37.31 11.56 -31.87
CA ALA A 10 -37.34 13.00 -32.12
C ALA A 10 -37.38 13.78 -30.80
N ALA A 11 -36.59 14.84 -30.78
CA ALA A 11 -36.16 15.67 -29.66
C ALA A 11 -37.28 16.37 -28.87
N GLY A 12 -37.10 16.47 -27.56
CA GLY A 12 -37.79 17.44 -26.70
C GLY A 12 -36.85 18.60 -26.36
N VAL A 13 -37.24 19.81 -26.75
CA VAL A 13 -36.52 21.09 -26.61
C VAL A 13 -36.44 21.54 -25.15
N MET A 14 -35.25 22.02 -24.74
CA MET A 14 -35.00 22.71 -23.46
C MET A 14 -35.48 24.17 -23.47
N THR A 15 -36.07 24.64 -22.38
CA THR A 15 -35.94 26.05 -21.92
C THR A 15 -36.00 26.13 -20.39
N VAL A 16 -35.36 27.17 -19.87
CA VAL A 16 -34.67 27.27 -18.57
C VAL A 16 -35.57 27.80 -17.44
N GLY A 17 -35.40 27.25 -16.23
CA GLY A 17 -35.87 27.80 -14.96
C GLY A 17 -34.78 27.71 -13.89
N SER A 18 -34.33 28.87 -13.42
CA SER A 18 -33.20 29.10 -12.51
C SER A 18 -33.49 28.78 -11.04
N LEU A 19 -32.58 28.06 -10.36
CA LEU A 19 -31.88 28.46 -9.12
C LEU A 19 -30.99 27.33 -8.61
N ALA A 20 -29.84 27.73 -8.09
CA ALA A 20 -28.71 26.91 -7.67
C ALA A 20 -29.07 25.75 -6.73
N GLY A 21 -28.56 24.56 -7.06
CA GLY A 21 -28.68 23.37 -6.23
C GLY A 21 -27.94 22.20 -6.87
N THR A 22 -26.71 22.42 -7.34
CA THR A 22 -25.81 21.29 -7.62
C THR A 22 -25.53 20.61 -6.29
N LEU A 23 -26.33 19.59 -5.96
CA LEU A 23 -25.92 18.53 -5.05
C LEU A 23 -24.70 17.88 -5.72
N ALA A 24 -23.52 18.41 -5.41
CA ALA A 24 -22.29 17.66 -5.58
C ALA A 24 -22.48 16.42 -4.71
N LEU A 25 -22.81 15.29 -5.35
CA LEU A 25 -22.53 13.99 -4.79
C LEU A 25 -21.01 13.97 -4.62
N SER A 26 -20.54 14.40 -3.45
CA SER A 26 -19.26 13.98 -2.93
C SER A 26 -19.36 12.46 -2.85
N GLY A 27 -19.02 11.80 -3.96
CA GLY A 27 -18.73 10.39 -3.94
C GLY A 27 -17.69 10.24 -2.85
N THR A 28 -18.07 9.57 -1.75
CA THR A 28 -17.06 9.07 -0.84
C THR A 28 -16.23 8.16 -1.72
N ALA A 29 -15.00 8.57 -2.02
CA ALA A 29 -14.01 7.68 -2.59
C ALA A 29 -13.83 6.60 -1.52
N GLN A 30 -14.63 5.55 -1.60
CA GLN A 30 -14.46 4.37 -0.78
C GLN A 30 -13.14 3.81 -1.24
N ALA A 31 -12.15 3.92 -0.35
CA ALA A 31 -10.87 3.29 -0.48
C ALA A 31 -11.12 1.81 -0.82
N ALA A 32 -10.96 1.44 -2.10
CA ALA A 32 -11.28 0.09 -2.56
C ALA A 32 -10.34 -0.86 -1.83
N THR A 33 -10.89 -1.76 -1.02
CA THR A 33 -10.03 -2.65 -0.24
C THR A 33 -9.44 -3.73 -1.15
N TYR A 34 -8.10 -3.85 -1.19
CA TYR A 34 -7.45 -4.92 -1.96
C TYR A 34 -7.56 -6.24 -1.23
N GLN A 35 -7.14 -6.28 0.04
CA GLN A 35 -7.12 -7.46 0.88
C GLN A 35 -7.40 -7.06 2.34
N ARG A 36 -8.19 -7.85 3.07
CA ARG A 36 -8.52 -7.61 4.48
C ARG A 36 -8.13 -8.77 5.34
N ASN A 37 -7.71 -8.45 6.57
CA ASN A 37 -7.39 -9.45 7.57
C ASN A 37 -6.34 -10.48 7.08
N VAL A 38 -5.33 -10.00 6.35
CA VAL A 38 -4.22 -10.84 5.86
C VAL A 38 -3.04 -10.76 6.81
N GLN A 39 -2.28 -11.84 6.92
CA GLN A 39 -0.92 -11.77 7.42
C GLN A 39 0.01 -11.42 6.26
N LEU A 40 0.99 -10.56 6.53
CA LEU A 40 2.10 -10.28 5.61
C LEU A 40 3.24 -11.20 6.01
N GLN A 41 3.33 -12.34 5.33
CA GLN A 41 4.35 -13.36 5.54
C GLN A 41 5.62 -13.00 4.80
N ASP A 42 6.74 -13.06 5.49
CA ASP A 42 8.04 -12.86 4.86
C ASP A 42 8.45 -14.07 4.02
N LEU A 43 8.94 -13.83 2.79
CA LEU A 43 9.36 -14.91 1.89
C LEU A 43 10.75 -15.49 2.21
N GLN A 44 11.62 -14.72 2.87
CA GLN A 44 12.99 -15.16 3.18
C GLN A 44 13.01 -16.42 4.07
N ASP A 45 12.15 -16.50 5.09
CA ASP A 45 12.01 -17.70 5.94
C ASP A 45 10.87 -18.62 5.51
N GLN A 46 10.60 -18.71 4.20
CA GLN A 46 9.59 -19.61 3.66
C GLN A 46 8.16 -19.38 4.24
N GLY A 47 7.85 -18.14 4.66
CA GLY A 47 6.53 -17.78 5.16
C GLY A 47 6.25 -18.17 6.62
N VAL A 48 7.26 -18.56 7.40
CA VAL A 48 7.06 -18.89 8.83
C VAL A 48 6.93 -17.66 9.73
N ASP A 49 7.46 -16.52 9.29
CA ASP A 49 7.44 -15.26 10.02
C ASP A 49 6.50 -14.23 9.37
N CYS A 50 5.87 -13.42 10.21
CA CYS A 50 4.84 -12.46 9.86
C CYS A 50 5.17 -11.07 10.40
N LEU A 51 4.78 -10.03 9.65
CA LEU A 51 4.82 -8.66 10.14
C LEU A 51 3.82 -8.48 11.29
N ASP A 52 4.33 -8.05 12.44
CA ASP A 52 3.58 -7.79 13.68
C ASP A 52 3.72 -6.32 14.07
N SER A 53 2.74 -5.79 14.81
CA SER A 53 2.85 -4.47 15.42
C SER A 53 2.23 -4.42 16.80
N ASN A 54 2.49 -3.35 17.55
CA ASN A 54 1.85 -3.12 18.85
C ASN A 54 1.29 -1.70 18.98
N TYR A 55 0.61 -1.45 20.10
CA TYR A 55 0.02 -0.14 20.41
C TYR A 55 1.04 0.98 20.56
N ASN A 56 2.31 0.66 20.83
CA ASN A 56 3.40 1.63 20.92
C ASN A 56 3.94 2.06 19.54
N GLY A 57 3.39 1.53 18.44
CA GLY A 57 3.82 1.88 17.09
C GLY A 57 5.04 1.09 16.61
N SER A 58 5.54 0.15 17.40
CA SER A 58 6.65 -0.70 16.99
C SER A 58 6.19 -1.79 16.05
N LEU A 59 7.09 -2.20 15.17
CA LEU A 59 6.92 -3.27 14.21
C LEU A 59 7.95 -4.38 14.49
N TYR A 60 7.59 -5.61 14.17
CA TYR A 60 8.44 -6.78 14.39
C TYR A 60 8.22 -7.83 13.31
N ILE A 61 9.20 -8.72 13.21
CA ILE A 61 9.08 -9.99 12.52
C ILE A 61 8.99 -11.06 13.60
N LEU A 62 7.87 -11.76 13.66
CA LEU A 62 7.62 -12.81 14.64
C LEU A 62 7.04 -14.04 13.94
N PRO A 63 7.18 -15.25 14.54
CA PRO A 63 6.50 -16.42 14.04
C PRO A 63 5.01 -16.15 13.86
N CYS A 64 4.48 -16.58 12.71
CA CYS A 64 3.07 -16.43 12.38
C CYS A 64 2.21 -17.18 13.40
N ASN A 65 1.35 -16.45 14.12
CA ASN A 65 0.50 -17.00 15.19
C ASN A 65 -0.99 -16.67 15.00
N GLY A 66 -1.34 -15.94 13.94
CA GLY A 66 -2.72 -15.61 13.59
C GLY A 66 -3.36 -14.52 14.45
N SER A 67 -2.63 -13.96 15.43
CA SER A 67 -3.04 -12.83 16.24
C SER A 67 -3.47 -11.65 15.37
N SER A 68 -4.46 -10.89 15.84
CA SER A 68 -4.90 -9.66 15.19
C SER A 68 -3.79 -8.60 15.09
N PHE A 69 -2.75 -8.67 15.92
CA PHE A 69 -1.54 -7.84 15.80
C PHE A 69 -0.70 -8.18 14.55
N GLN A 70 -0.85 -9.37 13.99
CA GLN A 70 -0.22 -9.79 12.73
C GLN A 70 -1.15 -9.68 11.53
N ARG A 71 -2.35 -9.13 11.73
CA ARG A 71 -3.37 -8.99 10.68
C ARG A 71 -3.41 -7.56 10.17
N TRP A 72 -3.52 -7.43 8.85
CA TRP A 72 -3.42 -6.17 8.14
C TRP A 72 -4.57 -6.02 7.14
N ASN A 73 -5.07 -4.80 7.03
CA ASN A 73 -5.98 -4.36 5.99
C ASN A 73 -5.19 -3.55 4.97
N VAL A 74 -5.10 -4.05 3.74
CA VAL A 74 -4.43 -3.36 2.63
C VAL A 74 -5.50 -2.71 1.77
N THR A 75 -5.56 -1.39 1.82
CA THR A 75 -6.66 -0.62 1.24
C THR A 75 -6.13 0.37 0.21
N SER A 76 -6.71 0.37 -0.98
CA SER A 76 -6.43 1.36 -2.02
C SER A 76 -6.89 2.74 -1.56
N TYR A 77 -6.04 3.76 -1.63
CA TYR A 77 -6.47 5.16 -1.37
C TYR A 77 -6.61 6.00 -2.65
N ALA A 78 -6.15 5.47 -3.79
CA ALA A 78 -6.22 6.12 -5.08
C ALA A 78 -6.22 5.08 -6.20
N PRO A 79 -6.69 5.42 -7.42
CA PRO A 79 -6.67 4.50 -8.54
C PRO A 79 -5.27 3.93 -8.82
N ASP A 80 -5.26 2.69 -9.31
CA ASP A 80 -4.07 2.03 -9.82
C ASP A 80 -3.39 2.87 -10.90
N VAL A 81 -2.06 2.79 -10.94
CA VAL A 81 -1.26 3.52 -11.94
C VAL A 81 -0.99 2.60 -13.12
N ASN A 82 -1.83 2.68 -14.15
CA ASN A 82 -1.67 1.94 -15.41
C ASN A 82 -1.43 0.42 -15.24
N ASN A 83 -2.04 -0.21 -14.23
CA ASN A 83 -1.80 -1.61 -13.84
C ASN A 83 -0.34 -1.94 -13.48
N TYR A 84 0.47 -0.92 -13.18
CA TYR A 84 1.87 -1.07 -12.83
C TYR A 84 2.05 -1.27 -11.32
N TYR A 85 1.42 -0.42 -10.51
CA TYR A 85 1.34 -0.57 -9.06
C TYR A 85 0.04 0.02 -8.52
N SER A 86 -0.32 -0.45 -7.33
CA SER A 86 -1.46 0.02 -6.55
C SER A 86 -1.01 1.00 -5.48
N ARG A 87 -1.85 2.01 -5.20
CA ARG A 87 -1.61 3.00 -4.16
C ARG A 87 -2.38 2.63 -2.90
N VAL A 88 -1.67 2.08 -1.91
CA VAL A 88 -2.29 1.47 -0.74
C VAL A 88 -1.87 2.12 0.57
N GLN A 89 -2.76 2.03 1.55
CA GLN A 89 -2.46 2.20 2.96
C GLN A 89 -2.63 0.84 3.65
N ILE A 90 -1.75 0.53 4.60
CA ILE A 90 -1.68 -0.78 5.26
C ILE A 90 -1.97 -0.57 6.74
N GLN A 91 -3.15 -0.98 7.20
CA GLN A 91 -3.61 -0.74 8.57
C GLN A 91 -3.57 -2.04 9.38
N ASN A 92 -2.99 -1.99 10.58
CA ASN A 92 -3.05 -3.11 11.51
C ASN A 92 -4.47 -3.29 12.05
N VAL A 93 -4.97 -4.53 12.03
CA VAL A 93 -6.35 -4.85 12.45
C VAL A 93 -6.56 -4.65 13.95
N GLN A 94 -5.57 -4.97 14.78
CA GLN A 94 -5.70 -4.85 16.24
C GLN A 94 -5.56 -3.42 16.74
N THR A 95 -4.57 -2.69 16.23
CA THR A 95 -4.23 -1.36 16.74
C THR A 95 -4.96 -0.24 16.02
N GLY A 96 -5.47 -0.50 14.81
CA GLY A 96 -6.05 0.52 13.93
C GLY A 96 -5.02 1.52 13.39
N ARG A 97 -3.72 1.30 13.64
CA ARG A 97 -2.61 2.15 13.19
C ARG A 97 -2.12 1.73 11.81
N CYS A 98 -1.67 2.68 11.01
CA CYS A 98 -1.17 2.46 9.67
C CYS A 98 0.35 2.37 9.63
N LEU A 99 0.85 1.41 8.85
CA LEU A 99 2.25 1.25 8.52
C LEU A 99 2.77 2.49 7.81
N ARG A 100 3.90 3.00 8.29
CA ARG A 100 4.50 4.21 7.76
C ARG A 100 6.02 4.20 7.82
N VAL A 101 6.63 5.06 7.02
CA VAL A 101 8.05 5.41 7.14
C VAL A 101 8.20 6.69 7.96
N GLN A 102 9.05 6.66 8.99
CA GLN A 102 9.26 7.77 9.90
C GLN A 102 10.75 8.09 10.05
N PHE A 103 11.08 9.38 9.99
CA PHE A 103 12.43 9.87 10.29
C PHE A 103 12.57 10.17 11.79
N PHE A 104 13.63 9.64 12.40
CA PHE A 104 14.06 9.95 13.76
C PHE A 104 15.46 10.57 13.71
N ALA A 105 15.60 11.77 14.27
CA ALA A 105 16.91 12.42 14.36
C ALA A 105 17.90 11.52 15.12
N GLY A 106 19.02 11.18 14.46
CA GLY A 106 20.04 10.28 15.00
C GLY A 106 19.89 8.80 14.62
N ASN A 107 18.68 8.33 14.27
CA ASN A 107 18.43 6.93 13.89
C ASN A 107 18.08 6.75 12.40
N GLY A 108 17.78 7.84 11.68
CA GLY A 108 17.42 7.79 10.27
C GLY A 108 15.95 7.42 10.06
N TYR A 109 15.67 6.81 8.92
CA TYR A 109 14.32 6.34 8.58
C TYR A 109 14.06 4.95 9.13
N GLU A 110 12.88 4.74 9.71
CA GLU A 110 12.40 3.47 10.23
C GLU A 110 10.96 3.22 9.79
N ALA A 111 10.58 1.94 9.62
CA ALA A 111 9.17 1.56 9.57
C ALA A 111 8.56 1.59 10.98
N LYS A 112 7.38 2.18 11.12
CA LYS A 112 6.56 2.20 12.34
C LYS A 112 5.08 2.08 12.01
N THR A 113 4.21 2.06 13.02
CA THR A 113 2.77 2.32 12.83
C THR A 113 2.33 3.58 13.55
N ASP A 114 1.44 4.36 12.93
CA ASP A 114 0.84 5.55 13.53
C ASP A 114 -0.62 5.80 13.11
N SER A 115 -1.22 6.90 13.57
CA SER A 115 -2.54 7.32 13.10
C SER A 115 -2.59 7.34 11.56
N CYS A 116 -3.61 6.72 10.99
CA CYS A 116 -3.77 6.62 9.55
C CYS A 116 -4.11 7.97 8.92
N ASP A 117 -3.28 8.40 7.97
CA ASP A 117 -3.55 9.55 7.12
C ASP A 117 -3.12 9.26 5.67
N ALA A 118 -4.07 8.87 4.84
CA ALA A 118 -3.79 8.53 3.44
C ALA A 118 -3.36 9.75 2.60
N SER A 119 -3.48 10.98 3.11
CA SER A 119 -2.92 12.17 2.46
C SER A 119 -1.43 12.38 2.78
N ASN A 120 -0.92 11.68 3.80
CA ASN A 120 0.47 11.74 4.22
C ASN A 120 1.31 10.72 3.46
N TYR A 121 2.32 11.18 2.71
CA TYR A 121 3.22 10.33 1.93
C TYR A 121 3.91 9.24 2.77
N ARG A 122 4.04 9.43 4.09
CA ARG A 122 4.60 8.43 5.01
C ARG A 122 3.76 7.17 5.12
N ASP A 123 2.45 7.27 4.93
CA ASP A 123 1.50 6.17 5.06
C ASP A 123 1.10 5.58 3.70
N GLN A 124 1.67 6.13 2.63
CA GLN A 124 1.36 5.78 1.24
C GLN A 124 2.37 4.77 0.72
N TRP A 125 1.88 3.61 0.28
CA TRP A 125 2.71 2.54 -0.25
C TRP A 125 2.30 2.22 -1.69
N ASN A 126 3.30 2.14 -2.57
CA ASN A 126 3.15 1.55 -3.89
C ASN A 126 3.28 0.03 -3.73
N MET A 127 2.16 -0.67 -3.85
CA MET A 127 2.12 -2.12 -3.83
C MET A 127 2.25 -2.67 -5.24
N THR A 128 3.24 -3.55 -5.44
CA THR A 128 3.51 -4.19 -6.73
C THR A 128 3.32 -5.70 -6.58
N TRP A 129 2.52 -6.30 -7.45
CA TRP A 129 2.43 -7.75 -7.54
C TRP A 129 3.67 -8.31 -8.24
N VAL A 130 4.34 -9.26 -7.60
CA VAL A 130 5.58 -9.89 -8.10
C VAL A 130 5.49 -11.41 -8.17
N GLY A 131 4.27 -11.97 -8.06
CA GLY A 131 4.03 -13.41 -8.12
C GLY A 131 4.27 -14.05 -9.50
N ASN A 132 4.49 -13.24 -10.55
CA ASN A 132 4.94 -13.70 -11.87
C ASN A 132 6.46 -13.92 -11.96
N THR A 133 7.23 -13.50 -10.95
CA THR A 133 8.69 -13.65 -10.97
C THR A 133 9.06 -15.06 -10.52
N GLN A 134 9.96 -15.72 -11.26
CA GLN A 134 10.37 -17.09 -10.97
C GLN A 134 10.89 -17.22 -9.53
N GLY A 135 10.33 -18.18 -8.78
CA GLY A 135 10.69 -18.44 -7.39
C GLY A 135 9.81 -17.74 -6.36
N ASN A 136 8.94 -16.81 -6.77
CA ASN A 136 7.97 -16.16 -5.89
C ASN A 136 6.66 -16.96 -5.85
N PRO A 137 6.02 -17.11 -4.68
CA PRO A 137 4.62 -17.51 -4.59
C PRO A 137 3.70 -16.57 -5.37
N SER A 138 2.57 -17.08 -5.88
CA SER A 138 1.65 -16.29 -6.71
C SER A 138 1.02 -15.10 -5.98
N ASN A 139 0.95 -15.13 -4.66
CA ASN A 139 0.45 -14.08 -3.77
C ASN A 139 1.55 -13.17 -3.20
N SER A 140 2.67 -13.03 -3.91
CA SER A 140 3.81 -12.21 -3.51
C SER A 140 3.69 -10.76 -3.95
N PHE A 141 3.99 -9.85 -3.03
CA PHE A 141 3.96 -8.41 -3.23
C PHE A 141 5.21 -7.73 -2.68
N GLN A 142 5.55 -6.57 -3.23
CA GLN A 142 6.50 -5.64 -2.65
C GLN A 142 5.78 -4.33 -2.33
N PHE A 143 6.30 -3.59 -1.33
CA PHE A 143 5.75 -2.29 -0.95
C PHE A 143 6.86 -1.26 -0.93
N LEU A 144 6.70 -0.22 -1.75
CA LEU A 144 7.60 0.92 -1.79
C LEU A 144 6.93 2.14 -1.16
N ASN A 145 7.67 2.88 -0.36
CA ASN A 145 7.27 4.16 0.18
C ASN A 145 8.25 5.25 -0.27
N TRP A 146 7.72 6.34 -0.81
CA TRP A 146 8.51 7.50 -1.24
C TRP A 146 8.52 8.57 -0.14
N GLN A 147 9.70 9.15 0.10
CA GLN A 147 9.90 10.24 1.05
C GLN A 147 10.47 11.47 0.32
N PRO A 148 9.76 12.62 0.29
CA PRO A 148 10.34 13.89 -0.12
C PRO A 148 11.40 14.31 0.89
N SER A 149 12.57 14.67 0.38
CA SER A 149 13.74 15.27 1.06
C SER A 149 13.95 14.90 2.53
N GLY A 150 14.88 13.98 2.76
CA GLY A 150 15.37 13.71 4.11
C GLY A 150 16.29 14.82 4.63
N PRO A 151 16.36 15.02 5.96
CA PRO A 151 17.28 15.98 6.58
C PRO A 151 18.76 15.54 6.51
N LEU A 152 19.04 14.35 5.97
CA LEU A 152 20.38 13.81 5.79
C LEU A 152 20.93 14.21 4.40
N SER A 153 21.74 15.28 4.39
CA SER A 153 22.75 15.61 3.36
C SER A 153 22.32 15.61 1.88
N GLY A 154 21.81 16.74 1.40
CA GLY A 154 21.89 17.15 -0.02
C GLY A 154 21.18 16.29 -1.06
N ARG A 155 20.43 15.25 -0.66
CA ARG A 155 19.62 14.41 -1.55
C ARG A 155 18.15 14.80 -1.41
N SER A 156 17.48 14.98 -2.55
CA SER A 156 16.14 15.57 -2.61
C SER A 156 14.99 14.61 -2.33
N GLU A 157 15.16 13.29 -2.49
CA GLU A 157 14.10 12.26 -2.36
C GLU A 157 14.71 10.90 -2.02
N PHE A 158 13.99 10.05 -1.28
CA PHE A 158 14.40 8.67 -0.94
C PHE A 158 13.24 7.70 -1.15
N ASP A 159 13.53 6.53 -1.71
CA ASP A 159 12.58 5.44 -1.89
C ASP A 159 12.95 4.25 -1.00
N PHE A 160 11.98 3.80 -0.21
CA PHE A 160 12.14 2.73 0.77
C PHE A 160 11.29 1.53 0.41
N CYS A 161 11.89 0.36 0.40
CA CYS A 161 11.15 -0.90 0.35
C CYS A 161 10.86 -1.40 1.76
N LEU A 162 9.64 -1.88 2.00
CA LEU A 162 9.35 -2.68 3.18
C LEU A 162 10.22 -3.93 3.13
N ASP A 163 11.20 -4.00 4.01
CA ASP A 163 12.20 -5.05 4.09
C ASP A 163 12.08 -5.71 5.47
N ARG A 164 12.29 -7.01 5.59
CA ARG A 164 12.23 -7.68 6.91
C ARG A 164 13.39 -7.30 7.85
N GLY A 165 14.38 -6.56 7.34
CA GLY A 165 15.64 -6.25 8.01
C GLY A 165 16.72 -7.24 7.60
N GLN A 166 17.60 -6.85 6.67
CA GLN A 166 18.80 -7.61 6.31
C GLN A 166 19.78 -7.69 7.50
N ALA A 167 20.48 -8.81 7.62
CA ALA A 167 21.44 -9.08 8.70
C ALA A 167 22.48 -7.94 8.82
N GLY A 168 22.30 -7.06 9.81
CA GLY A 168 23.10 -5.85 10.02
C GLY A 168 22.28 -4.59 10.29
N HIS A 169 21.02 -4.56 9.86
CA HIS A 169 20.06 -3.46 10.11
C HIS A 169 18.98 -3.90 11.10
N ALA A 170 19.39 -4.24 12.33
CA ALA A 170 18.45 -4.61 13.38
C ALA A 170 17.44 -3.46 13.61
N ASN A 171 16.15 -3.79 13.51
CA ASN A 171 14.99 -2.91 13.73
C ASN A 171 14.67 -1.89 12.61
N ASN A 172 15.36 -1.96 11.47
CA ASN A 172 14.97 -1.15 10.32
C ASN A 172 14.29 -2.01 9.25
N MET A 173 12.96 -2.08 9.30
CA MET A 173 12.16 -2.78 8.28
C MET A 173 11.95 -1.95 7.01
N VAL A 174 12.86 -1.00 6.74
CA VAL A 174 12.97 -0.38 5.44
C VAL A 174 14.39 -0.48 4.91
N PHE A 175 14.49 -0.73 3.62
CA PHE A 175 15.75 -0.69 2.87
C PHE A 175 15.68 0.41 1.82
N ASP A 176 16.65 1.33 1.85
CA ASP A 176 16.81 2.39 0.85
C ASP A 176 17.29 1.78 -0.47
N ILE A 177 16.53 1.99 -1.53
CA ILE A 177 16.85 1.52 -2.89
C ILE A 177 17.30 2.66 -3.82
N GLY A 178 17.42 3.89 -3.32
CA GLY A 178 17.83 5.05 -4.09
C GLY A 178 16.71 6.05 -4.36
N GLN A 179 16.72 6.66 -5.55
CA GLN A 179 15.87 7.81 -5.88
C GLN A 179 15.05 7.56 -7.15
N PHE A 180 13.84 8.14 -7.16
CA PHE A 180 12.89 8.17 -8.27
C PHE A 180 12.34 6.79 -8.68
N GLN A 181 12.37 5.83 -7.78
CA GLN A 181 11.77 4.53 -7.98
C GLN A 181 10.25 4.60 -7.80
N LYS A 182 9.55 3.68 -8.48
CA LYS A 182 8.09 3.51 -8.33
C LYS A 182 7.74 2.16 -7.74
N THR A 183 8.64 1.21 -7.87
CA THR A 183 8.56 -0.14 -7.31
C THR A 183 9.89 -0.48 -6.67
N CYS A 184 9.90 -1.52 -5.85
CA CYS A 184 11.15 -2.04 -5.30
C CYS A 184 12.07 -2.56 -6.39
N ASP A 185 13.37 -2.36 -6.22
CA ASP A 185 14.38 -2.93 -7.09
C ASP A 185 14.38 -4.46 -6.97
N ASN A 186 14.68 -5.12 -8.09
CA ASN A 186 14.89 -6.56 -8.15
C ASN A 186 13.77 -7.38 -7.47
N HIS A 187 12.72 -7.68 -8.22
CA HIS A 187 11.53 -8.45 -7.80
C HIS A 187 11.81 -9.89 -7.33
N SER A 188 13.08 -10.26 -7.15
CA SER A 188 13.55 -11.55 -6.62
C SER A 188 14.20 -11.43 -5.23
N ASN A 189 14.37 -10.23 -4.68
CA ASN A 189 14.94 -10.03 -3.35
C ASN A 189 13.95 -10.48 -2.27
N LYS A 190 14.13 -11.71 -1.74
CA LYS A 190 13.21 -12.33 -0.78
C LYS A 190 13.00 -11.53 0.51
N TRP A 191 13.96 -10.70 0.91
CA TRP A 191 13.86 -9.84 2.10
C TRP A 191 12.83 -8.71 1.94
N GLN A 192 12.41 -8.42 0.71
CA GLN A 192 11.48 -7.34 0.37
C GLN A 192 10.14 -7.89 -0.17
N ILE A 193 9.97 -9.22 -0.15
CA ILE A 193 8.81 -9.88 -0.73
C ILE A 193 7.93 -10.42 0.39
N TRP A 194 6.66 -10.03 0.33
CA TRP A 194 5.66 -10.34 1.32
C TRP A 194 4.52 -11.12 0.67
N SER A 195 4.22 -12.29 1.21
CA SER A 195 3.05 -13.08 0.82
C SER A 195 1.84 -12.63 1.63
N MET A 196 0.75 -12.27 0.96
CA MET A 196 -0.52 -12.01 1.64
C MET A 196 -1.30 -13.31 1.82
N VAL A 197 -1.55 -13.71 3.07
CA VAL A 197 -2.24 -14.96 3.41
C VAL A 197 -3.36 -14.74 4.42
N HIS A 198 -4.38 -15.62 4.40
CA HIS A 198 -5.50 -15.61 5.33
C HIS A 198 -5.36 -16.68 6.42
#